data_AF-A0A086PPP4-F1
#
_entry.id   AF-A0A086PPP4-F1
#
_cell.length_a   1.000
_cell.length_b   1.000
_cell.length_c   1.000
_cell.angle_alpha   90.00
_cell.angle_beta   90.00
_cell.angle_gamma   90.00
#
_symmetry.space_group_name_H-M   'P 1'
#
loop_
_entity.id
_entity.type
_entity.pdbx_description
1 polymer ?
#
loop_
_entity_poly.entity_id
_entity_poly.type
_entity_poly.pdbx_seq_one_letter_code
_entity_poly.pdbx_strand_id
1 'polypeptide(L)'
;MEPRRPSLFQVLQSGPLKVSVVGSGNWGSVIAKIVALNAQKSYVFHNEVRMWVYEEMVDGEKLTDIINKTHENRKYLPGHKLPENLVALPDVVEACRDSDLLIFIMPHQFATKVCEQLAEARVVPGHARAITLLKGLHVENGKPTLFSDIFKTKLDIVDCCVLSGANVANDVAREEFAEATIGYSPEETDAALIWQQLFDTPYFKVNALPDVAGVQVCGAVKNVIAIAAGFCDGLGLGTNAKTAIIRLGVEEMKQFAMIFFDNIMAETFFDSAGYADVITTVFGGRNARCAAEFLRRGGKATWDQIEADLLKGQKLQGTLTTKEVYEVIAAYEVERLFPLFSVTYEIAFNGRDPNDLIRVFKTSEVRQHKTLQECNQLVVSSVVANAKEKMFGEGLPPEGREAIEAPDGSLVDEPEAKLVQQQFKLQQQLQQLQHQQQQMQQQLHIMHNNNGPLGGHRDCQSPQQLTVHLSHLTPSQRMQVHRLQQQLQYRQIHKGQDRAPSTPMGHPELGRNSL
;
A
#
# COMPACT_ATOMS: atom_id res chain seq x y z
N MET A 1 -2.40 18.04 -26.32
CA MET A 1 -3.01 17.31 -25.19
C MET A 1 -3.57 16.02 -25.75
N GLU A 2 -3.05 14.87 -25.34
CA GLU A 2 -3.74 13.61 -25.64
C GLU A 2 -5.16 13.64 -25.04
N PRO A 3 -6.17 13.09 -25.73
CA PRO A 3 -7.51 13.01 -25.18
C PRO A 3 -7.48 12.19 -23.89
N ARG A 4 -8.04 12.75 -22.81
CA ARG A 4 -8.15 12.08 -21.52
C ARG A 4 -8.93 10.77 -21.70
N ARG A 5 -8.29 9.65 -21.38
CA ARG A 5 -8.91 8.31 -21.46
C ARG A 5 -10.15 8.25 -20.55
N PRO A 6 -11.23 7.54 -20.94
CA PRO A 6 -12.47 7.55 -20.17
C PRO A 6 -12.28 6.93 -18.79
N SER A 7 -13.03 7.42 -17.80
CA SER A 7 -13.10 6.80 -16.47
C SER A 7 -13.87 5.48 -16.51
N LEU A 8 -13.69 4.61 -15.51
CA LEU A 8 -14.45 3.36 -15.45
C LEU A 8 -15.96 3.61 -15.34
N PHE A 9 -16.38 4.71 -14.72
CA PHE A 9 -17.78 5.13 -14.68
C PHE A 9 -18.34 5.51 -16.06
N GLN A 10 -17.53 6.07 -16.96
CA GLN A 10 -17.95 6.34 -18.33
C GLN A 10 -18.04 5.03 -19.14
N VAL A 11 -17.10 4.11 -18.94
CA VAL A 11 -17.13 2.78 -19.57
C VAL A 11 -18.38 2.01 -19.14
N LEU A 12 -18.73 2.07 -17.84
CA LEU A 12 -19.94 1.46 -17.27
C LEU A 12 -21.25 1.92 -17.92
N GLN A 13 -21.29 3.11 -18.53
CA GLN A 13 -22.47 3.57 -19.28
C GLN A 13 -22.74 2.73 -20.54
N SER A 14 -21.71 2.07 -21.07
CA SER A 14 -21.80 1.22 -22.25
C SER A 14 -22.09 -0.25 -21.92
N GLY A 15 -22.02 -0.64 -20.65
CA GLY A 15 -22.26 -2.01 -20.20
C GLY A 15 -21.42 -2.37 -18.97
N PRO A 16 -21.64 -3.58 -18.41
CA PRO A 16 -20.88 -4.06 -17.26
C PRO A 16 -19.41 -4.35 -17.61
N LEU A 17 -18.50 -4.10 -16.67
CA LEU A 17 -17.04 -4.19 -16.88
C LEU A 17 -16.57 -5.64 -17.03
N LYS A 18 -15.81 -5.93 -18.08
CA LYS A 18 -15.24 -7.25 -18.35
C LYS A 18 -13.96 -7.47 -17.54
N VAL A 19 -13.88 -8.61 -16.84
CA VAL A 19 -12.78 -8.95 -15.95
C VAL A 19 -11.97 -10.11 -16.50
N SER A 20 -10.64 -9.97 -16.51
CA SER A 20 -9.71 -11.02 -16.87
C SER A 20 -8.65 -11.23 -15.80
N VAL A 21 -8.49 -12.49 -15.37
CA VAL A 21 -7.47 -12.95 -14.44
C VAL A 21 -6.33 -13.58 -15.23
N VAL A 22 -5.14 -13.01 -15.12
CA VAL A 22 -3.95 -13.41 -15.83
C VAL A 22 -3.04 -14.21 -14.91
N GLY A 23 -3.32 -15.52 -14.84
CA GLY A 23 -2.59 -16.49 -14.03
C GLY A 23 -3.51 -17.47 -13.31
N SER A 24 -3.13 -18.75 -13.33
CA SER A 24 -3.95 -19.88 -12.86
C SER A 24 -3.30 -20.71 -11.75
N GLY A 25 -2.26 -20.17 -11.10
CA GLY A 25 -1.62 -20.85 -9.96
C GLY A 25 -2.55 -20.96 -8.75
N ASN A 26 -2.04 -21.43 -7.61
CA ASN A 26 -2.84 -21.61 -6.40
C ASN A 26 -3.54 -20.29 -5.99
N TRP A 27 -2.76 -19.22 -5.78
CA TRP A 27 -3.33 -17.90 -5.46
C TRP A 27 -4.20 -17.34 -6.59
N GLY A 28 -3.81 -17.53 -7.85
CA GLY A 28 -4.60 -17.10 -9.02
C GLY A 28 -5.99 -17.72 -9.05
N SER A 29 -6.10 -19.02 -8.73
CA SER A 29 -7.38 -19.74 -8.69
C SER A 29 -8.28 -19.27 -7.55
N VAL A 30 -7.70 -18.95 -6.37
CA VAL A 30 -8.46 -18.42 -5.23
C VAL A 30 -9.00 -17.03 -5.53
N ILE A 31 -8.17 -16.17 -6.11
CA ILE A 31 -8.59 -14.84 -6.54
C ILE A 31 -9.64 -14.92 -7.64
N ALA A 32 -9.44 -15.78 -8.63
CA ALA A 32 -10.42 -16.02 -9.69
C ALA A 32 -11.78 -16.47 -9.13
N LYS A 33 -11.80 -17.34 -8.11
CA LYS A 33 -13.01 -17.70 -7.38
C LYS A 33 -13.68 -16.47 -6.75
N ILE A 34 -12.94 -15.65 -6.01
CA ILE A 34 -13.48 -14.45 -5.33
C ILE A 34 -14.10 -13.49 -6.35
N VAL A 35 -13.35 -13.12 -7.38
CA VAL A 35 -13.81 -12.11 -8.35
C VAL A 35 -14.96 -12.62 -9.20
N ALA A 36 -14.98 -13.91 -9.55
CA ALA A 36 -16.10 -14.53 -10.25
C ALA A 36 -17.37 -14.55 -9.39
N LEU A 37 -17.28 -14.88 -8.08
CA LEU A 37 -18.43 -14.83 -7.18
C LEU A 37 -18.98 -13.41 -7.01
N ASN A 38 -18.12 -12.40 -6.95
CA ASN A 38 -18.53 -11.02 -6.81
C ASN A 38 -19.10 -10.46 -8.13
N ALA A 39 -18.56 -10.88 -9.27
CA ALA A 39 -19.11 -10.53 -10.58
C ALA A 39 -20.54 -11.06 -10.77
N GLN A 40 -20.85 -12.28 -10.32
CA GLN A 40 -22.22 -12.82 -10.38
C GLN A 40 -23.24 -11.98 -9.58
N LYS A 41 -22.78 -11.32 -8.50
CA LYS A 41 -23.65 -10.63 -7.54
C LYS A 41 -23.83 -9.14 -7.84
N SER A 42 -23.16 -8.62 -8.86
CA SER A 42 -23.07 -7.18 -9.12
C SER A 42 -23.36 -6.86 -10.58
N TYR A 43 -24.18 -5.84 -10.80
CA TYR A 43 -24.42 -5.30 -12.15
C TYR A 43 -23.24 -4.46 -12.69
N VAL A 44 -22.24 -4.19 -11.86
CA VAL A 44 -21.03 -3.44 -12.24
C VAL A 44 -20.13 -4.30 -13.14
N PHE A 45 -20.09 -5.61 -12.92
CA PHE A 45 -19.17 -6.52 -13.59
C PHE A 45 -19.91 -7.44 -14.54
N HIS A 46 -19.27 -7.74 -15.67
CA HIS A 46 -19.80 -8.73 -16.58
C HIS A 46 -19.80 -10.09 -15.89
N ASN A 47 -20.88 -10.85 -16.04
CA ASN A 47 -21.03 -12.12 -15.32
C ASN A 47 -19.88 -13.08 -15.67
N GLU A 48 -19.53 -13.25 -16.94
CA GLU A 48 -18.36 -14.05 -17.33
C GLU A 48 -17.05 -13.38 -16.86
N VAL A 49 -16.25 -14.12 -16.09
CA VAL A 49 -14.86 -13.77 -15.78
C VAL A 49 -13.94 -14.72 -16.53
N ARG A 50 -12.96 -14.19 -17.24
CA ARG A 50 -11.99 -14.99 -17.99
C ARG A 50 -10.74 -15.22 -17.17
N MET A 51 -10.19 -16.42 -17.19
CA MET A 51 -8.93 -16.75 -16.54
C MET A 51 -7.97 -17.34 -17.57
N TRP A 52 -6.85 -16.66 -17.79
CA TRP A 52 -5.74 -17.24 -18.53
C TRP A 52 -5.08 -18.36 -17.72
N VAL A 53 -5.03 -19.54 -18.31
CA VAL A 53 -4.37 -20.73 -17.79
C VAL A 53 -3.25 -21.10 -18.75
N TYR A 54 -2.00 -21.07 -18.28
CA TYR A 54 -0.91 -21.63 -19.08
C TYR A 54 -1.21 -23.11 -19.36
N GLU A 55 -1.27 -23.49 -20.63
CA GLU A 55 -1.79 -24.80 -21.02
C GLU A 55 -0.84 -25.92 -20.57
N GLU A 56 -1.39 -26.88 -19.84
CA GLU A 56 -0.69 -28.03 -19.31
C GLU A 56 -1.56 -29.28 -19.42
N MET A 57 -0.94 -30.43 -19.57
CA MET A 57 -1.62 -31.72 -19.55
C MET A 57 -1.67 -32.25 -18.11
N VAL A 58 -2.87 -32.55 -17.62
CA VAL A 58 -3.12 -33.18 -16.31
C VAL A 58 -3.97 -34.41 -16.55
N ASP A 59 -3.46 -35.58 -16.15
CA ASP A 59 -4.12 -36.87 -16.36
C ASP A 59 -4.55 -37.15 -17.82
N GLY A 60 -3.80 -36.62 -18.80
CA GLY A 60 -4.07 -36.79 -20.23
C GLY A 60 -5.09 -35.82 -20.82
N GLU A 61 -5.61 -34.87 -20.04
CA GLU A 61 -6.52 -33.81 -20.49
C GLU A 61 -5.89 -32.42 -20.33
N LYS A 62 -6.30 -31.46 -21.16
CA LYS A 62 -5.91 -30.05 -21.01
C LYS A 62 -6.45 -29.49 -19.71
N LEU A 63 -5.61 -28.78 -18.95
CA LEU A 63 -6.03 -28.18 -17.68
C LEU A 63 -7.20 -27.19 -17.85
N THR A 64 -7.23 -26.46 -18.96
CA THR A 64 -8.35 -25.58 -19.32
C THR A 64 -9.68 -26.33 -19.45
N ASP A 65 -9.67 -27.46 -20.16
CA ASP A 65 -10.84 -28.33 -20.34
C ASP A 65 -11.31 -28.91 -19.00
N ILE A 66 -10.38 -29.36 -18.14
CA ILE A 66 -10.69 -29.85 -16.80
C ILE A 66 -11.39 -28.77 -15.98
N ILE A 67 -10.83 -27.56 -15.95
CA ILE A 67 -11.40 -26.44 -15.18
C ILE A 67 -12.80 -26.10 -15.69
N ASN A 68 -12.98 -25.99 -17.01
CA ASN A 68 -14.28 -25.63 -17.59
C ASN A 68 -15.35 -26.71 -17.41
N LYS A 69 -14.98 -28.00 -17.42
CA LYS A 69 -15.93 -29.12 -17.25
C LYS A 69 -16.27 -29.41 -15.79
N THR A 70 -15.27 -29.30 -14.91
CA THR A 70 -15.39 -29.75 -13.51
C THR A 70 -15.51 -28.62 -12.51
N HIS A 71 -15.28 -27.38 -12.96
CA HIS A 71 -15.18 -26.18 -12.16
C HIS A 71 -14.21 -26.36 -10.98
N GLU A 72 -13.02 -26.88 -11.27
CA GLU A 72 -11.97 -27.13 -10.29
C GLU A 72 -10.59 -27.08 -10.96
N ASN A 73 -9.66 -26.34 -10.37
CA ASN A 73 -8.26 -26.41 -10.76
C ASN A 73 -7.55 -27.53 -9.99
N ARG A 74 -7.69 -28.77 -10.47
CA ARG A 74 -7.20 -29.98 -9.78
C ARG A 74 -5.69 -29.97 -9.50
N LYS A 75 -4.91 -29.23 -10.29
CA LYS A 75 -3.46 -29.14 -10.12
C LYS A 75 -3.07 -28.14 -9.04
N TYR A 76 -3.65 -26.94 -9.09
CA TYR A 76 -3.17 -25.82 -8.28
C TYR A 76 -4.06 -25.47 -7.08
N LEU A 77 -5.33 -25.89 -7.11
CA LEU A 77 -6.29 -25.68 -6.02
C LEU A 77 -7.24 -26.90 -5.87
N PRO A 78 -6.69 -28.11 -5.61
CA PRO A 78 -7.49 -29.33 -5.52
C PRO A 78 -8.51 -29.26 -4.38
N GLY A 79 -9.71 -29.79 -4.61
CA GLY A 79 -10.78 -29.88 -3.62
C GLY A 79 -11.63 -28.61 -3.48
N HIS A 80 -11.35 -27.54 -4.22
CA HIS A 80 -12.11 -26.30 -4.17
C HIS A 80 -12.87 -26.06 -5.48
N LYS A 81 -14.20 -25.92 -5.37
CA LYS A 81 -15.04 -25.56 -6.51
C LYS A 81 -14.87 -24.10 -6.89
N LEU A 82 -14.72 -23.89 -8.20
CA LEU A 82 -14.71 -22.61 -8.87
C LEU A 82 -16.15 -22.27 -9.34
N PRO A 83 -16.51 -20.99 -9.47
CA PRO A 83 -17.82 -20.60 -9.98
C PRO A 83 -18.01 -20.95 -11.47
N GLU A 84 -19.24 -21.24 -11.89
CA GLU A 84 -19.55 -21.64 -13.28
C GLU A 84 -19.30 -20.53 -14.31
N ASN A 85 -19.34 -19.27 -13.88
CA ASN A 85 -19.06 -18.09 -14.71
C ASN A 85 -17.55 -17.80 -14.87
N LEU A 86 -16.67 -18.61 -14.27
CA LEU A 86 -15.23 -18.52 -14.47
C LEU A 86 -14.79 -19.40 -15.63
N VAL A 87 -14.34 -18.79 -16.71
CA VAL A 87 -13.96 -19.48 -17.96
C VAL A 87 -12.45 -19.52 -18.10
N ALA A 88 -11.88 -20.73 -18.12
CA ALA A 88 -10.46 -20.96 -18.36
C ALA A 88 -10.13 -20.94 -19.85
N LEU A 89 -9.14 -20.13 -20.23
CA LEU A 89 -8.68 -19.96 -21.61
C LEU A 89 -7.15 -20.18 -21.69
N PRO A 90 -6.64 -20.92 -22.68
CA PRO A 90 -5.21 -21.20 -22.80
C PRO A 90 -4.40 -20.07 -23.41
N ASP A 91 -5.06 -19.23 -24.21
CA ASP A 91 -4.47 -18.11 -24.92
C ASP A 91 -4.67 -16.82 -24.12
N VAL A 92 -3.58 -16.13 -23.79
CA VAL A 92 -3.62 -14.92 -22.97
C VAL A 92 -4.24 -13.73 -23.71
N VAL A 93 -4.04 -13.67 -25.03
CA VAL A 93 -4.61 -12.62 -25.89
C VAL A 93 -6.11 -12.76 -25.92
N GLU A 94 -6.63 -13.97 -26.10
CA GLU A 94 -8.07 -14.22 -26.06
C GLU A 94 -8.66 -14.00 -24.67
N ALA A 95 -7.95 -14.43 -23.62
CA ALA A 95 -8.39 -14.21 -22.24
C ALA A 95 -8.53 -12.72 -21.88
N CYS A 96 -7.68 -11.85 -22.46
CA CYS A 96 -7.64 -10.42 -22.17
C CYS A 96 -8.35 -9.54 -23.21
N ARG A 97 -8.97 -10.14 -24.23
CA ARG A 97 -9.61 -9.40 -25.32
C ARG A 97 -10.77 -8.55 -24.81
N ASP A 98 -10.69 -7.25 -25.10
CA ASP A 98 -11.65 -6.22 -24.70
C ASP A 98 -11.87 -6.10 -23.19
N SER A 99 -10.91 -6.55 -22.37
CA SER A 99 -11.05 -6.52 -20.91
C SER A 99 -10.90 -5.10 -20.37
N ASP A 100 -11.85 -4.68 -19.54
CA ASP A 100 -11.80 -3.38 -18.86
C ASP A 100 -10.93 -3.44 -17.60
N LEU A 101 -10.89 -4.61 -16.96
CA LEU A 101 -10.21 -4.90 -15.70
C LEU A 101 -9.29 -6.10 -15.85
N LEU A 102 -7.98 -5.89 -15.66
CA LEU A 102 -6.93 -6.91 -15.76
C LEU A 102 -6.34 -7.22 -14.38
N ILE A 103 -6.34 -8.48 -13.97
CA ILE A 103 -5.77 -8.93 -12.70
C ILE A 103 -4.53 -9.77 -12.98
N PHE A 104 -3.34 -9.23 -12.76
CA PHE A 104 -2.08 -9.95 -12.97
C PHE A 104 -1.68 -10.73 -11.73
N ILE A 105 -1.64 -12.07 -11.86
CA ILE A 105 -1.38 -13.00 -10.74
C ILE A 105 -0.60 -14.24 -11.20
N MET A 106 0.60 -13.99 -11.69
CA MET A 106 1.51 -15.01 -12.20
C MET A 106 2.91 -14.88 -11.57
N PRO A 107 3.75 -15.92 -11.63
CA PRO A 107 5.17 -15.79 -11.27
C PRO A 107 5.86 -14.69 -12.10
N HIS A 108 6.74 -13.91 -11.46
CA HIS A 108 7.33 -12.68 -12.02
C HIS A 108 8.02 -12.90 -13.37
N GLN A 109 8.66 -14.05 -13.57
CA GLN A 109 9.39 -14.38 -14.80
C GLN A 109 8.50 -14.43 -16.06
N PHE A 110 7.18 -14.53 -15.91
CA PHE A 110 6.25 -14.54 -17.04
C PHE A 110 5.70 -13.15 -17.38
N ALA A 111 5.87 -12.16 -16.49
CA ALA A 111 5.21 -10.86 -16.62
C ALA A 111 5.58 -10.14 -17.93
N THR A 112 6.88 -10.05 -18.25
CA THR A 112 7.37 -9.35 -19.45
C THR A 112 6.83 -9.98 -20.73
N LYS A 113 6.93 -11.31 -20.86
CA LYS A 113 6.45 -12.04 -22.04
C LYS A 113 4.95 -11.88 -22.25
N VAL A 114 4.16 -11.91 -21.17
CA VAL A 114 2.72 -11.68 -21.24
C VAL A 114 2.42 -10.26 -21.69
N CYS A 115 3.15 -9.25 -21.19
CA CYS A 115 2.98 -7.87 -21.64
C CYS A 115 3.27 -7.73 -23.14
N GLU A 116 4.34 -8.34 -23.63
CA GLU A 116 4.71 -8.31 -25.05
C GLU A 116 3.60 -8.89 -25.93
N GLN A 117 3.06 -10.06 -25.57
CA GLN A 117 1.97 -10.69 -26.31
C GLN A 117 0.71 -9.83 -26.36
N LEU A 118 0.33 -9.21 -25.24
CA LEU A 118 -0.85 -8.35 -25.17
C LEU A 118 -0.66 -7.03 -25.93
N ALA A 119 0.53 -6.42 -25.81
CA ALA A 119 0.86 -5.18 -26.51
C ALA A 119 0.96 -5.37 -28.04
N GLU A 120 1.55 -6.48 -28.49
CA GLU A 120 1.62 -6.84 -29.91
C GLU A 120 0.22 -7.08 -30.50
N ALA A 121 -0.64 -7.80 -29.76
CA ALA A 121 -1.98 -8.12 -30.23
C ALA A 121 -2.97 -6.93 -30.19
N ARG A 122 -2.67 -5.89 -29.40
CA ARG A 122 -3.50 -4.67 -29.24
C ARG A 122 -4.97 -4.96 -28.89
N VAL A 123 -5.18 -5.97 -28.05
CA VAL A 123 -6.52 -6.42 -27.64
C VAL A 123 -7.04 -5.79 -26.35
N VAL A 124 -6.15 -5.11 -25.61
CA VAL A 124 -6.47 -4.41 -24.38
C VAL A 124 -6.85 -2.96 -24.72
N PRO A 125 -8.05 -2.49 -24.37
CA PRO A 125 -8.44 -1.10 -24.58
C PRO A 125 -7.53 -0.15 -23.80
N GLY A 126 -7.23 1.03 -24.36
CA GLY A 126 -6.41 2.04 -23.65
C GLY A 126 -7.03 2.54 -22.34
N HIS A 127 -8.34 2.35 -22.15
CA HIS A 127 -9.05 2.62 -20.89
C HIS A 127 -9.01 1.45 -19.90
N ALA A 128 -8.36 0.33 -20.20
CA ALA A 128 -8.26 -0.75 -19.23
C ALA A 128 -7.53 -0.28 -17.96
N ARG A 129 -7.96 -0.80 -16.82
CA ARG A 129 -7.26 -0.65 -15.54
C ARG A 129 -6.71 -2.01 -15.14
N ALA A 130 -5.50 -2.02 -14.61
CA ALA A 130 -4.90 -3.25 -14.10
C ALA A 130 -4.82 -3.22 -12.57
N ILE A 131 -4.71 -4.41 -11.99
CA ILE A 131 -4.23 -4.62 -10.63
C ILE A 131 -3.25 -5.78 -10.62
N THR A 132 -2.10 -5.61 -9.98
CA THR A 132 -1.11 -6.67 -9.85
C THR A 132 -1.09 -7.24 -8.43
N LEU A 133 -1.07 -8.57 -8.34
CA LEU A 133 -0.92 -9.32 -7.09
C LEU A 133 0.47 -9.97 -7.01
N LEU A 134 1.40 -9.53 -7.88
CA LEU A 134 2.78 -9.99 -7.90
C LEU A 134 3.54 -9.43 -6.69
N LYS A 135 3.96 -10.33 -5.80
CA LYS A 135 4.76 -9.98 -4.61
C LYS A 135 6.26 -10.00 -4.91
N GLY A 136 6.76 -8.94 -5.55
CA GLY A 136 8.18 -8.79 -5.91
C GLY A 136 8.47 -7.46 -6.60
N LEU A 137 9.76 -7.26 -6.90
CA LEU A 137 10.29 -6.12 -7.65
C LEU A 137 11.02 -6.66 -8.87
N HIS A 138 11.04 -5.89 -9.95
CA HIS A 138 11.97 -6.15 -11.04
C HIS A 138 13.24 -5.36 -10.78
N VAL A 139 14.40 -6.02 -10.72
CA VAL A 139 15.69 -5.36 -10.55
C VAL A 139 16.51 -5.58 -11.82
N GLU A 140 16.97 -4.49 -12.40
CA GLU A 140 17.86 -4.49 -13.56
C GLU A 140 18.99 -3.50 -13.30
N ASN A 141 20.24 -3.96 -13.36
CA ASN A 141 21.44 -3.15 -13.11
C ASN A 141 21.36 -2.38 -11.77
N GLY A 142 20.93 -3.04 -10.70
CA GLY A 142 20.75 -2.42 -9.39
C GLY A 142 19.58 -1.43 -9.26
N LYS A 143 18.77 -1.21 -10.30
CA LYS A 143 17.60 -0.33 -10.24
C LYS A 143 16.32 -1.14 -9.98
N PRO A 144 15.58 -0.88 -8.88
CA PRO A 144 14.28 -1.50 -8.66
C PRO A 144 13.18 -0.81 -9.46
N THR A 145 12.29 -1.60 -10.06
CA THR A 145 11.10 -1.15 -10.79
C THR A 145 9.89 -1.94 -10.29
N LEU A 146 8.76 -1.26 -10.09
CA LEU A 146 7.51 -1.90 -9.70
C LEU A 146 6.90 -2.65 -10.89
N PHE A 147 6.32 -3.83 -10.64
CA PHE A 147 5.55 -4.51 -11.68
C PHE A 147 4.31 -3.70 -12.11
N SER A 148 3.71 -2.91 -11.21
CA SER A 148 2.63 -1.98 -11.59
C SER A 148 3.06 -1.03 -12.70
N ASP A 149 4.24 -0.42 -12.57
CA ASP A 149 4.82 0.49 -13.57
C ASP A 149 5.14 -0.23 -14.89
N ILE A 150 5.64 -1.47 -14.79
CA ILE A 150 5.91 -2.32 -15.96
C ILE A 150 4.61 -2.60 -16.72
N PHE A 151 3.55 -3.06 -16.04
CA PHE A 151 2.27 -3.34 -16.68
C PHE A 151 1.65 -2.08 -17.28
N LYS A 152 1.66 -0.97 -16.54
CA LYS A 152 1.16 0.33 -16.99
C LYS A 152 1.84 0.78 -18.28
N THR A 153 3.17 0.77 -18.28
CA THR A 153 3.99 1.26 -19.41
C THR A 153 3.92 0.33 -20.61
N LYS A 154 4.10 -0.99 -20.40
CA LYS A 154 4.18 -1.96 -21.50
C LYS A 154 2.85 -2.17 -22.21
N LEU A 155 1.73 -2.08 -21.48
CA LEU A 155 0.40 -2.26 -22.05
C LEU A 155 -0.24 -0.95 -22.50
N ASP A 156 0.42 0.18 -22.26
CA ASP A 156 -0.11 1.51 -22.52
C ASP A 156 -1.54 1.68 -21.96
N ILE A 157 -1.72 1.38 -20.68
CA ILE A 157 -3.00 1.47 -19.96
C ILE A 157 -3.01 2.64 -18.96
N VAL A 158 -4.20 3.02 -18.47
CA VAL A 158 -4.34 4.20 -17.61
C VAL A 158 -3.53 4.07 -16.33
N ASP A 159 -3.72 2.96 -15.62
CA ASP A 159 -3.03 2.73 -14.37
C ASP A 159 -3.03 1.26 -13.95
N CYS A 160 -2.12 0.92 -13.03
CA CYS A 160 -2.04 -0.39 -12.42
C CYS A 160 -1.99 -0.28 -10.89
N CYS A 161 -3.10 -0.66 -10.24
CA CYS A 161 -3.15 -0.81 -8.79
C CYS A 161 -2.33 -2.04 -8.33
N VAL A 162 -2.14 -2.19 -7.03
CA VAL A 162 -1.50 -3.37 -6.43
C VAL A 162 -2.42 -3.93 -5.36
N LEU A 163 -2.49 -5.26 -5.20
CA LEU A 163 -3.09 -5.89 -4.03
C LEU A 163 -2.07 -6.79 -3.34
N SER A 164 -1.85 -6.55 -2.05
CA SER A 164 -0.99 -7.38 -1.18
C SER A 164 -1.61 -7.51 0.22
N GLY A 165 -1.11 -8.43 1.03
CA GLY A 165 -1.68 -8.71 2.35
C GLY A 165 -1.31 -10.08 2.92
N ALA A 166 -1.71 -10.31 4.17
CA ALA A 166 -1.57 -11.57 4.88
C ALA A 166 -2.49 -12.67 4.30
N ASN A 167 -2.15 -13.17 3.10
CA ASN A 167 -3.04 -14.03 2.33
C ASN A 167 -2.39 -15.38 2.03
N VAL A 168 -2.61 -16.35 2.91
CA VAL A 168 -2.26 -17.75 2.64
C VAL A 168 -3.35 -18.34 1.75
N ALA A 169 -3.00 -18.67 0.51
CA ALA A 169 -3.98 -19.03 -0.52
C ALA A 169 -4.94 -20.16 -0.10
N ASN A 170 -4.43 -21.24 0.49
CA ASN A 170 -5.26 -22.36 0.93
C ASN A 170 -6.24 -21.97 2.05
N ASP A 171 -5.89 -21.02 2.91
CA ASP A 171 -6.73 -20.60 4.04
C ASP A 171 -7.90 -19.77 3.50
N VAL A 172 -7.60 -18.83 2.61
CA VAL A 172 -8.62 -18.06 1.87
C VAL A 172 -9.48 -18.97 1.00
N ALA A 173 -8.92 -20.02 0.40
CA ALA A 173 -9.68 -21.00 -0.39
C ALA A 173 -10.72 -21.76 0.45
N ARG A 174 -10.42 -22.00 1.73
CA ARG A 174 -11.31 -22.58 2.74
C ARG A 174 -12.27 -21.54 3.35
N GLU A 175 -12.25 -20.32 2.85
CA GLU A 175 -13.09 -19.20 3.33
C GLU A 175 -12.79 -18.85 4.80
N GLU A 176 -11.55 -19.11 5.24
CA GLU A 176 -11.04 -18.60 6.50
C GLU A 176 -10.74 -17.10 6.35
N PHE A 177 -10.93 -16.36 7.44
CA PHE A 177 -10.80 -14.91 7.44
C PHE A 177 -9.38 -14.46 7.10
N ALA A 178 -9.26 -13.54 6.14
CA ALA A 178 -8.04 -12.84 5.79
C ALA A 178 -8.33 -11.40 5.37
N GLU A 179 -7.29 -10.57 5.41
CA GLU A 179 -7.36 -9.17 5.01
C GLU A 179 -6.34 -8.88 3.92
N ALA A 180 -6.63 -7.94 3.03
CA ALA A 180 -5.71 -7.44 2.02
C ALA A 180 -5.81 -5.92 1.89
N THR A 181 -4.78 -5.34 1.29
CA THR A 181 -4.64 -3.90 1.05
C THR A 181 -4.46 -3.68 -0.45
N ILE A 182 -5.26 -2.80 -1.02
CA ILE A 182 -5.09 -2.25 -2.36
C ILE A 182 -4.30 -0.95 -2.26
N GLY A 183 -3.17 -0.88 -2.96
CA GLY A 183 -2.46 0.35 -3.27
C GLY A 183 -2.96 0.93 -4.59
N TYR A 184 -3.34 2.20 -4.62
CA TYR A 184 -3.83 2.88 -5.84
C TYR A 184 -3.19 4.27 -6.01
N SER A 185 -3.18 4.81 -7.22
CA SER A 185 -2.75 6.21 -7.45
C SER A 185 -3.85 7.17 -7.02
N PRO A 186 -3.55 8.29 -6.33
CA PRO A 186 -4.57 9.25 -5.86
C PRO A 186 -5.60 9.67 -6.93
N GLU A 187 -5.16 9.75 -8.18
CA GLU A 187 -5.97 10.14 -9.34
C GLU A 187 -7.01 9.08 -9.76
N GLU A 188 -6.80 7.81 -9.39
CA GLU A 188 -7.63 6.66 -9.78
C GLU A 188 -8.43 6.11 -8.58
N THR A 189 -8.99 7.02 -7.77
CA THR A 189 -9.86 6.65 -6.64
C THR A 189 -11.09 5.84 -7.08
N ASP A 190 -11.63 6.09 -8.28
CA ASP A 190 -12.73 5.30 -8.85
C ASP A 190 -12.33 3.85 -9.12
N ALA A 191 -11.15 3.63 -9.70
CA ALA A 191 -10.59 2.30 -9.89
C ALA A 191 -10.41 1.57 -8.54
N ALA A 192 -9.92 2.26 -7.51
CA ALA A 192 -9.75 1.69 -6.18
C ALA A 192 -11.08 1.18 -5.59
N LEU A 193 -12.17 1.94 -5.72
CA LEU A 193 -13.51 1.55 -5.25
C LEU A 193 -14.06 0.34 -6.04
N ILE A 194 -13.85 0.33 -7.36
CA ILE A 194 -14.26 -0.78 -8.22
C ILE A 194 -13.48 -2.06 -7.86
N TRP A 195 -12.16 -1.96 -7.66
CA TRP A 195 -11.35 -3.10 -7.23
C TRP A 195 -11.77 -3.58 -5.85
N GLN A 196 -11.97 -2.68 -4.89
CA GLN A 196 -12.43 -3.05 -3.54
C GLN A 196 -13.75 -3.82 -3.60
N GLN A 197 -14.72 -3.35 -4.39
CA GLN A 197 -15.99 -4.06 -4.61
C GLN A 197 -15.80 -5.44 -5.26
N LEU A 198 -14.84 -5.57 -6.18
CA LEU A 198 -14.58 -6.82 -6.89
C LEU A 198 -13.90 -7.88 -6.01
N PHE A 199 -13.01 -7.47 -5.09
CA PHE A 199 -12.27 -8.40 -4.24
C PHE A 199 -12.91 -8.64 -2.86
N ASP A 200 -13.65 -7.69 -2.30
CA ASP A 200 -14.15 -7.79 -0.93
C ASP A 200 -15.22 -8.88 -0.75
N THR A 201 -15.05 -9.72 0.27
CA THR A 201 -16.02 -10.74 0.68
C THR A 201 -16.07 -10.82 2.21
N PRO A 202 -17.06 -11.52 2.82
CA PRO A 202 -17.11 -11.68 4.28
C PRO A 202 -15.87 -12.31 4.92
N TYR A 203 -15.11 -13.13 4.18
CA TYR A 203 -13.89 -13.79 4.65
C TYR A 203 -12.61 -13.20 4.04
N PHE A 204 -12.71 -12.29 3.08
CA PHE A 204 -11.57 -11.63 2.44
C PHE A 204 -11.83 -10.13 2.40
N LYS A 205 -11.47 -9.45 3.48
CA LYS A 205 -11.73 -8.02 3.65
C LYS A 205 -10.63 -7.20 3.00
N VAL A 206 -11.00 -6.19 2.24
CA VAL A 206 -10.04 -5.42 1.44
C VAL A 206 -10.09 -3.96 1.82
N ASN A 207 -8.96 -3.42 2.30
CA ASN A 207 -8.75 -1.99 2.47
C ASN A 207 -8.13 -1.40 1.20
N ALA A 208 -8.28 -0.10 0.99
CA ALA A 208 -7.63 0.62 -0.09
C ALA A 208 -6.98 1.91 0.43
N LEU A 209 -5.73 2.15 0.03
CA LEU A 209 -4.98 3.36 0.37
C LEU A 209 -4.15 3.86 -0.82
N PRO A 210 -3.89 5.18 -0.92
CA PRO A 210 -3.30 5.77 -2.11
C PRO A 210 -1.75 5.65 -2.14
N ASP A 211 -1.23 4.43 -2.01
CA ASP A 211 0.21 4.13 -2.00
C ASP A 211 0.51 2.80 -2.72
N VAL A 212 0.64 2.87 -4.05
CA VAL A 212 0.98 1.72 -4.91
C VAL A 212 2.35 1.15 -4.54
N ALA A 213 3.36 2.02 -4.44
CA ALA A 213 4.75 1.64 -4.24
C ALA A 213 4.95 0.97 -2.88
N GLY A 214 4.44 1.56 -1.80
CA GLY A 214 4.53 1.01 -0.46
C GLY A 214 3.90 -0.38 -0.36
N VAL A 215 2.68 -0.57 -0.90
CA VAL A 215 1.99 -1.87 -0.86
C VAL A 215 2.79 -2.94 -1.62
N GLN A 216 3.34 -2.61 -2.79
CA GLN A 216 4.12 -3.55 -3.58
C GLN A 216 5.48 -3.89 -2.94
N VAL A 217 6.19 -2.88 -2.43
CA VAL A 217 7.46 -3.06 -1.72
C VAL A 217 7.28 -3.93 -0.48
N CYS A 218 6.21 -3.70 0.30
CA CYS A 218 5.91 -4.55 1.46
C CYS A 218 5.74 -6.02 1.06
N GLY A 219 4.98 -6.29 0.00
CA GLY A 219 4.77 -7.64 -0.52
C GLY A 219 6.07 -8.33 -0.98
N ALA A 220 7.00 -7.57 -1.57
CA ALA A 220 8.30 -8.07 -2.01
C ALA A 220 9.25 -8.32 -0.82
N VAL A 221 9.58 -7.26 -0.08
CA VAL A 221 10.67 -7.21 0.89
C VAL A 221 10.39 -8.08 2.12
N LYS A 222 9.13 -8.37 2.47
CA LYS A 222 8.80 -9.26 3.59
C LYS A 222 9.51 -10.61 3.53
N ASN A 223 9.79 -11.11 2.33
CA ASN A 223 10.42 -12.41 2.16
C ASN A 223 11.89 -12.38 2.64
N VAL A 224 12.58 -11.24 2.54
CA VAL A 224 13.93 -11.05 3.10
C VAL A 224 13.87 -11.10 4.63
N ILE A 225 12.88 -10.44 5.23
CA ILE A 225 12.63 -10.49 6.69
C ILE A 225 12.33 -11.93 7.13
N ALA A 226 11.59 -12.69 6.33
CA ALA A 226 11.29 -14.09 6.63
C ALA A 226 12.55 -14.98 6.58
N ILE A 227 13.49 -14.74 5.66
CA ILE A 227 14.79 -15.42 5.67
C ILE A 227 15.56 -15.09 6.95
N ALA A 228 15.67 -13.81 7.31
CA ALA A 228 16.33 -13.37 8.54
C ALA A 228 15.71 -13.99 9.80
N ALA A 229 14.38 -14.05 9.87
CA ALA A 229 13.67 -14.66 10.99
C ALA A 229 13.83 -16.20 11.00
N GLY A 230 13.94 -16.84 9.83
CA GLY A 230 14.29 -18.25 9.74
C GLY A 230 15.71 -18.54 10.22
N PHE A 231 16.67 -17.66 9.95
CA PHE A 231 18.01 -17.76 10.53
C PHE A 231 17.99 -17.69 12.05
N CYS A 232 17.14 -16.84 12.63
CA CYS A 232 16.89 -16.82 14.08
C CYS A 232 16.44 -18.20 14.61
N ASP A 233 15.50 -18.84 13.92
CA ASP A 233 15.01 -20.19 14.28
C ASP A 233 16.08 -21.28 14.10
N GLY A 234 16.92 -21.15 13.07
CA GLY A 234 18.03 -22.07 12.79
C GLY A 234 19.13 -22.00 13.85
N LEU A 235 19.35 -20.83 14.44
CA LEU A 235 20.28 -20.61 15.55
C LEU A 235 19.73 -21.01 16.91
N GLY A 236 18.46 -21.42 17.00
CA GLY A 236 17.81 -21.75 18.26
C GLY A 236 17.61 -20.54 19.18
N LEU A 237 17.52 -19.33 18.62
CA LEU A 237 17.30 -18.11 19.38
C LEU A 237 15.81 -17.98 19.77
N GLY A 238 15.55 -17.40 20.93
CA GLY A 238 14.19 -17.26 21.45
C GLY A 238 13.36 -16.17 20.78
N THR A 239 12.06 -16.15 21.09
CA THR A 239 11.05 -15.25 20.49
C THR A 239 11.42 -13.77 20.58
N ASN A 240 12.07 -13.32 21.66
CA ASN A 240 12.50 -11.92 21.79
C ASN A 240 13.47 -11.49 20.68
N ALA A 241 14.42 -12.35 20.31
CA ALA A 241 15.35 -12.08 19.21
C ALA A 241 14.61 -12.06 17.87
N LYS A 242 13.72 -13.03 17.65
CA LYS A 242 12.91 -13.11 16.42
C LYS A 242 12.03 -11.87 16.24
N THR A 243 11.37 -11.41 17.30
CA THR A 243 10.55 -10.19 17.26
C THR A 243 11.40 -8.94 17.04
N ALA A 244 12.61 -8.86 17.59
CA ALA A 244 13.53 -7.76 17.31
C ALA A 244 13.96 -7.72 15.83
N ILE A 245 14.19 -8.90 15.21
CA ILE A 245 14.45 -9.07 13.78
C ILE A 245 13.26 -8.61 12.95
N ILE A 246 12.04 -9.02 13.28
CA ILE A 246 10.82 -8.56 12.59
C ILE A 246 10.71 -7.03 12.66
N ARG A 247 10.85 -6.45 13.85
CA ARG A 247 10.74 -5.00 14.06
C ARG A 247 11.80 -4.21 13.28
N LEU A 248 13.06 -4.68 13.26
CA LEU A 248 14.11 -4.04 12.47
C LEU A 248 13.88 -4.22 10.96
N GLY A 249 13.47 -5.41 10.54
CA GLY A 249 13.18 -5.71 9.14
C GLY A 249 12.06 -4.84 8.57
N VAL A 250 11.00 -4.57 9.34
CA VAL A 250 9.93 -3.65 8.90
C VAL A 250 10.44 -2.21 8.83
N GLU A 251 11.31 -1.80 9.74
CA GLU A 251 11.93 -0.46 9.67
C GLU A 251 12.83 -0.33 8.43
N GLU A 252 13.64 -1.33 8.12
CA GLU A 252 14.48 -1.37 6.91
C GLU A 252 13.62 -1.47 5.64
N MET A 253 12.49 -2.19 5.65
CA MET A 253 11.53 -2.21 4.55
C MET A 253 10.93 -0.82 4.29
N LYS A 254 10.51 -0.11 5.34
CA LYS A 254 10.02 1.27 5.24
C LYS A 254 11.09 2.20 4.69
N GLN A 255 12.31 2.08 5.20
CA GLN A 255 13.44 2.86 4.73
C GLN A 255 13.79 2.58 3.27
N PHE A 256 13.71 1.32 2.84
CA PHE A 256 13.92 0.91 1.44
C PHE A 256 12.88 1.56 0.53
N ALA A 257 11.60 1.49 0.92
CA ALA A 257 10.51 2.13 0.18
C ALA A 257 10.76 3.64 0.03
N MET A 258 11.11 4.34 1.11
CA MET A 258 11.31 5.79 1.12
C MET A 258 12.54 6.27 0.33
N ILE A 259 13.59 5.44 0.24
CA ILE A 259 14.79 5.76 -0.54
C ILE A 259 14.50 5.63 -2.03
N PHE A 260 13.92 4.49 -2.44
CA PHE A 260 13.88 4.10 -3.85
C PHE A 260 12.56 4.43 -4.55
N PHE A 261 11.53 4.87 -3.81
CA PHE A 261 10.23 5.22 -4.36
C PHE A 261 9.68 6.50 -3.73
N ASP A 262 8.72 7.10 -4.42
CA ASP A 262 8.05 8.33 -4.01
C ASP A 262 6.67 8.06 -3.40
N ASN A 263 6.11 9.06 -2.71
CA ASN A 263 4.74 9.06 -2.18
C ASN A 263 4.42 7.92 -1.20
N ILE A 264 5.44 7.40 -0.51
CA ILE A 264 5.28 6.36 0.52
C ILE A 264 4.50 6.89 1.72
N MET A 265 3.52 6.12 2.19
CA MET A 265 2.69 6.44 3.35
C MET A 265 3.04 5.54 4.54
N ALA A 266 3.06 6.13 5.74
CA ALA A 266 3.32 5.38 6.97
C ALA A 266 2.23 4.32 7.23
N GLU A 267 0.98 4.68 6.96
CA GLU A 267 -0.22 3.86 7.12
C GLU A 267 -0.10 2.52 6.38
N THR A 268 0.57 2.50 5.22
CA THR A 268 0.79 1.29 4.41
C THR A 268 1.47 0.17 5.18
N PHE A 269 2.41 0.51 6.06
CA PHE A 269 3.15 -0.47 6.85
C PHE A 269 2.32 -1.03 8.01
N PHE A 270 1.29 -0.30 8.45
CA PHE A 270 0.36 -0.72 9.50
C PHE A 270 -0.86 -1.49 8.97
N ASP A 271 -1.13 -1.43 7.65
CA ASP A 271 -2.17 -2.21 6.99
C ASP A 271 -1.74 -3.67 6.73
N SER A 272 -2.63 -4.50 6.18
CA SER A 272 -2.40 -5.93 5.95
C SER A 272 -1.17 -6.20 5.08
N ALA A 273 -0.90 -5.37 4.07
CA ALA A 273 0.27 -5.49 3.22
C ALA A 273 1.60 -5.40 3.98
N GLY A 274 1.66 -4.62 5.06
CA GLY A 274 2.85 -4.40 5.87
C GLY A 274 3.04 -5.42 6.98
N TYR A 275 2.83 -5.01 8.24
CA TYR A 275 3.08 -5.82 9.43
C TYR A 275 2.39 -7.19 9.38
N ALA A 276 1.11 -7.25 8.96
CA ALA A 276 0.35 -8.50 8.98
C ALA A 276 0.95 -9.54 8.01
N ASP A 277 1.29 -9.14 6.77
CA ASP A 277 1.90 -10.05 5.80
C ASP A 277 3.30 -10.49 6.24
N VAL A 278 4.09 -9.60 6.86
CA VAL A 278 5.39 -9.94 7.45
C VAL A 278 5.24 -11.00 8.54
N ILE A 279 4.34 -10.78 9.51
CA ILE A 279 4.12 -11.71 10.63
C ILE A 279 3.66 -13.08 10.10
N THR A 280 2.64 -13.11 9.25
CA THR A 280 2.12 -14.34 8.64
C THR A 280 3.21 -15.10 7.89
N THR A 281 4.06 -14.38 7.14
CA THR A 281 5.16 -15.01 6.39
C THR A 281 6.27 -15.55 7.29
N VAL A 282 6.60 -14.84 8.37
CA VAL A 282 7.66 -15.23 9.31
C VAL A 282 7.28 -16.47 10.13
N PHE A 283 6.01 -16.60 10.52
CA PHE A 283 5.55 -17.72 11.35
C PHE A 283 5.04 -18.92 10.54
N GLY A 284 4.38 -18.69 9.39
CA GLY A 284 3.75 -19.75 8.59
C GLY A 284 4.42 -20.04 7.24
N GLY A 285 5.42 -19.25 6.84
CA GLY A 285 5.95 -19.26 5.48
C GLY A 285 7.07 -20.26 5.22
N ARG A 286 7.15 -20.72 3.96
CA ARG A 286 8.23 -21.58 3.43
C ARG A 286 9.61 -20.91 3.55
N ASN A 287 9.67 -19.57 3.39
CA ASN A 287 10.91 -18.79 3.51
C ASN A 287 11.61 -19.00 4.86
N ALA A 288 10.91 -18.76 5.97
CA ALA A 288 11.48 -18.91 7.31
C ALA A 288 11.90 -20.37 7.58
N ARG A 289 11.05 -21.34 7.22
CA ARG A 289 11.34 -22.77 7.42
C ARG A 289 12.60 -23.23 6.69
N CYS A 290 12.75 -22.84 5.42
CA CYS A 290 13.92 -23.21 4.62
C CYS A 290 15.20 -22.50 5.10
N ALA A 291 15.11 -21.22 5.50
CA ALA A 291 16.24 -20.50 6.06
C ALA A 291 16.72 -21.09 7.40
N ALA A 292 15.78 -21.54 8.25
CA ALA A 292 16.11 -22.26 9.47
C ALA A 292 16.87 -23.56 9.18
N GLU A 293 16.39 -24.34 8.21
CA GLU A 293 17.05 -25.58 7.79
C GLU A 293 18.44 -25.34 7.20
N PHE A 294 18.60 -24.30 6.38
CA PHE A 294 19.90 -23.91 5.83
C PHE A 294 20.96 -23.73 6.93
N LEU A 295 20.61 -23.02 8.03
CA LEU A 295 21.53 -22.86 9.15
C LEU A 295 21.71 -24.12 9.98
N ARG A 296 20.67 -24.95 10.17
CA ARG A 296 20.81 -26.25 10.85
C ARG A 296 21.79 -27.19 10.14
N ARG A 297 21.92 -27.03 8.82
CA ARG A 297 22.94 -27.71 7.99
C ARG A 297 24.29 -26.96 7.95
N GLY A 298 24.50 -26.02 8.85
CA GLY A 298 25.74 -25.25 8.98
C GLY A 298 25.99 -24.24 7.86
N GLY A 299 24.96 -23.85 7.10
CA GLY A 299 25.08 -22.90 5.99
C GLY A 299 25.85 -23.43 4.78
N LYS A 300 26.00 -24.77 4.66
CA LYS A 300 26.78 -25.42 3.58
C LYS A 300 25.93 -26.00 2.46
N ALA A 301 24.65 -26.24 2.71
CA ALA A 301 23.74 -26.74 1.69
C ALA A 301 23.39 -25.64 0.69
N THR A 302 23.27 -25.99 -0.59
CA THR A 302 22.76 -25.06 -1.60
C THR A 302 21.26 -24.83 -1.39
N TRP A 303 20.76 -23.66 -1.82
CA TRP A 303 19.32 -23.39 -1.76
C TRP A 303 18.50 -24.37 -2.60
N ASP A 304 19.00 -24.82 -3.75
CA ASP A 304 18.34 -25.84 -4.58
C ASP A 304 18.18 -27.19 -3.83
N GLN A 305 19.18 -27.59 -3.02
CA GLN A 305 19.07 -28.78 -2.17
C GLN A 305 17.99 -28.60 -1.08
N ILE A 306 17.97 -27.43 -0.43
CA ILE A 306 16.94 -27.11 0.58
C ILE A 306 15.54 -27.11 -0.04
N GLU A 307 15.39 -26.55 -1.24
CA GLU A 307 14.13 -26.55 -1.99
C GLU A 307 13.68 -27.97 -2.35
N ALA A 308 14.58 -28.79 -2.90
CA ALA A 308 14.28 -30.17 -3.29
C ALA A 308 13.79 -30.99 -2.09
N ASP A 309 14.46 -30.85 -0.94
CA ASP A 309 14.15 -31.62 0.26
C ASP A 309 12.84 -31.19 0.94
N LEU A 310 12.54 -29.88 0.97
CA LEU A 310 11.44 -29.34 1.79
C LEU A 310 10.21 -28.90 1.01
N LEU A 311 10.35 -28.55 -0.28
CA LEU A 311 9.32 -27.82 -1.02
C LEU A 311 8.64 -28.62 -2.12
N LYS A 312 9.04 -29.88 -2.35
CA LYS A 312 8.37 -30.81 -3.29
C LYS A 312 8.09 -30.18 -4.66
N GLY A 313 9.08 -29.46 -5.20
CA GLY A 313 8.99 -28.79 -6.51
C GLY A 313 8.54 -27.33 -6.48
N GLN A 314 8.18 -26.76 -5.32
CA GLN A 314 7.91 -25.32 -5.20
C GLN A 314 9.21 -24.52 -5.02
N LYS A 315 9.29 -23.33 -5.61
CA LYS A 315 10.46 -22.43 -5.53
C LYS A 315 10.41 -21.49 -4.32
N LEU A 316 11.58 -21.16 -3.78
CA LEU A 316 11.80 -20.32 -2.61
C LEU A 316 12.10 -18.87 -3.02
N GLN A 317 11.04 -18.07 -3.14
CA GLN A 317 11.13 -16.68 -3.60
C GLN A 317 12.03 -15.80 -2.72
N GLY A 318 12.07 -16.02 -1.40
CA GLY A 318 12.83 -15.14 -0.50
C GLY A 318 14.32 -15.12 -0.74
N THR A 319 14.92 -16.18 -1.29
CA THR A 319 16.34 -16.18 -1.65
C THR A 319 16.62 -15.27 -2.83
N LEU A 320 15.76 -15.31 -3.86
CA LEU A 320 15.83 -14.43 -5.01
C LEU A 320 15.63 -12.97 -4.59
N THR A 321 14.57 -12.69 -3.83
CA THR A 321 14.30 -11.32 -3.36
C THR A 321 15.42 -10.78 -2.45
N THR A 322 16.07 -11.64 -1.66
CA THR A 322 17.24 -11.24 -0.85
C THR A 322 18.41 -10.80 -1.74
N LYS A 323 18.65 -11.49 -2.85
CA LYS A 323 19.67 -11.07 -3.83
C LYS A 323 19.29 -9.75 -4.50
N GLU A 324 18.06 -9.64 -4.99
CA GLU A 324 17.56 -8.45 -5.69
C GLU A 324 17.60 -7.21 -4.79
N VAL A 325 17.12 -7.32 -3.55
CA VAL A 325 17.15 -6.21 -2.58
C VAL A 325 18.58 -5.82 -2.24
N TYR A 326 19.48 -6.79 -2.06
CA TYR A 326 20.88 -6.49 -1.80
C TYR A 326 21.59 -5.87 -3.01
N GLU A 327 21.30 -6.34 -4.23
CA GLU A 327 21.83 -5.76 -5.46
C GLU A 327 21.50 -4.27 -5.56
N VAL A 328 20.25 -3.88 -5.26
CA VAL A 328 19.86 -2.47 -5.18
C VAL A 328 20.64 -1.75 -4.09
N ILE A 329 20.66 -2.28 -2.86
CA ILE A 329 21.34 -1.63 -1.73
C ILE A 329 22.84 -1.40 -2.03
N ALA A 330 23.51 -2.37 -2.62
CA ALA A 330 24.92 -2.33 -2.95
C ALA A 330 25.21 -1.42 -4.16
N ALA A 331 24.38 -1.46 -5.20
CA ALA A 331 24.54 -0.60 -6.38
C ALA A 331 24.50 0.90 -6.04
N TYR A 332 23.80 1.25 -4.96
CA TYR A 332 23.66 2.62 -4.48
C TYR A 332 24.49 2.92 -3.20
N GLU A 333 25.37 2.00 -2.78
CA GLU A 333 26.31 2.16 -1.65
C GLU A 333 25.65 2.57 -0.31
N VAL A 334 24.48 1.98 0.00
CA VAL A 334 23.69 2.28 1.21
C VAL A 334 23.56 1.11 2.19
N GLU A 335 24.45 0.12 2.13
CA GLU A 335 24.47 -1.06 3.01
C GLU A 335 24.41 -0.69 4.49
N ARG A 336 25.04 0.43 4.87
CA ARG A 336 25.04 0.94 6.26
C ARG A 336 23.66 1.30 6.78
N LEU A 337 22.71 1.60 5.90
CA LEU A 337 21.32 1.90 6.23
C LEU A 337 20.47 0.64 6.38
N PHE A 338 20.95 -0.49 5.87
CA PHE A 338 20.23 -1.77 5.83
C PHE A 338 21.06 -2.90 6.45
N PRO A 339 21.48 -2.79 7.73
CA PRO A 339 22.35 -3.77 8.34
C PRO A 339 21.73 -5.17 8.41
N LEU A 340 20.42 -5.30 8.62
CA LEU A 340 19.73 -6.59 8.66
C LEU A 340 19.61 -7.21 7.27
N PHE A 341 19.20 -6.47 6.24
CA PHE A 341 19.12 -7.00 4.88
C PHE A 341 20.50 -7.39 4.35
N SER A 342 21.51 -6.55 4.59
CA SER A 342 22.90 -6.82 4.18
C SER A 342 23.45 -8.07 4.87
N VAL A 343 23.32 -8.20 6.19
CA VAL A 343 23.81 -9.41 6.89
C VAL A 343 23.03 -10.66 6.47
N THR A 344 21.73 -10.53 6.17
CA THR A 344 20.90 -11.64 5.70
C THR A 344 21.40 -12.17 4.35
N TYR A 345 21.72 -11.27 3.41
CA TYR A 345 22.34 -11.64 2.14
C TYR A 345 23.70 -12.33 2.36
N GLU A 346 24.58 -11.72 3.17
CA GLU A 346 25.92 -12.23 3.40
C GLU A 346 25.93 -13.63 4.07
N ILE A 347 25.00 -13.88 5.00
CA ILE A 347 24.81 -15.21 5.59
C ILE A 347 24.26 -16.19 4.55
N ALA A 348 23.30 -15.77 3.74
CA ALA A 348 22.63 -16.62 2.77
C ALA A 348 23.53 -17.05 1.59
N PHE A 349 24.52 -16.24 1.22
CA PHE A 349 25.27 -16.42 -0.03
C PHE A 349 26.79 -16.36 0.09
N ASN A 350 27.35 -15.66 1.09
CA ASN A 350 28.79 -15.39 1.19
C ASN A 350 29.46 -16.05 2.41
N GLY A 351 28.75 -16.92 3.12
CA GLY A 351 29.32 -17.70 4.22
C GLY A 351 29.65 -16.87 5.47
N ARG A 352 28.99 -15.71 5.65
CA ARG A 352 29.14 -14.89 6.86
C ARG A 352 28.67 -15.64 8.11
N ASP A 353 29.32 -15.38 9.25
CA ASP A 353 28.96 -15.96 10.55
C ASP A 353 27.49 -15.64 10.89
N PRO A 354 26.61 -16.65 11.05
CA PRO A 354 25.22 -16.43 11.39
C PRO A 354 25.00 -15.63 12.69
N ASN A 355 25.95 -15.63 13.63
CA ASN A 355 25.86 -14.84 14.86
C ASN A 355 25.88 -13.32 14.58
N ASP A 356 26.37 -12.89 13.42
CA ASP A 356 26.34 -11.49 13.01
C ASP A 356 24.90 -10.97 12.84
N LEU A 357 23.93 -11.86 12.62
CA LEU A 357 22.50 -11.51 12.60
C LEU A 357 22.06 -10.78 13.87
N ILE A 358 22.61 -11.14 15.04
CA ILE A 358 22.31 -10.47 16.31
C ILE A 358 23.23 -9.28 16.58
N ARG A 359 24.43 -9.26 15.97
CA ARG A 359 25.37 -8.16 16.13
C ARG A 359 24.83 -6.85 15.56
N VAL A 360 23.94 -6.88 14.56
CA VAL A 360 23.28 -5.68 14.03
C VAL A 360 22.51 -4.88 15.10
N PHE A 361 22.10 -5.51 16.20
CA PHE A 361 21.40 -4.84 17.30
C PHE A 361 22.33 -4.27 18.36
N LYS A 362 23.61 -4.69 18.39
CA LYS A 362 24.60 -4.29 19.39
C LYS A 362 25.17 -2.93 19.00
N THR A 363 24.90 -1.90 19.78
CA THR A 363 25.47 -0.57 19.60
C THR A 363 26.51 -0.30 20.68
N SER A 364 27.60 0.38 20.32
CA SER A 364 28.61 0.88 21.27
C SER A 364 28.09 2.08 22.06
N GLU A 365 27.15 2.82 21.48
CA GLU A 365 26.51 4.01 22.07
C GLU A 365 25.05 3.75 22.41
N VAL A 366 24.53 4.52 23.37
CA VAL A 366 23.11 4.51 23.74
C VAL A 366 22.30 5.07 22.56
N ARG A 367 21.20 4.39 22.21
CA ARG A 367 20.31 4.85 21.15
C ARG A 367 19.73 6.22 21.51
N GLN A 368 19.73 7.13 20.54
CA GLN A 368 19.15 8.46 20.71
C GLN A 368 17.63 8.37 20.93
N HIS A 369 17.10 9.33 21.70
CA HIS A 369 15.66 9.46 21.90
C HIS A 369 15.00 10.01 20.62
N LYS A 370 13.76 9.58 20.34
CA LYS A 370 12.97 10.12 19.23
C LYS A 370 12.27 11.42 19.63
N THR A 371 12.22 12.37 18.72
CA THR A 371 11.46 13.61 18.85
C THR A 371 9.97 13.40 18.53
N LEU A 372 9.11 14.34 18.92
CA LEU A 372 7.68 14.31 18.57
C LEU A 372 7.45 14.31 17.06
N GLN A 373 8.30 14.97 16.29
CA GLN A 373 8.18 15.03 14.84
C GLN A 373 8.47 13.67 14.20
N GLU A 374 9.57 13.02 14.60
CA GLU A 374 9.95 11.68 14.14
C GLU A 374 8.93 10.59 14.52
N CYS A 375 8.16 10.82 15.58
CA CYS A 375 7.11 9.89 16.01
C CYS A 375 5.77 10.11 15.28
N ASN A 376 5.45 11.34 14.87
CA ASN A 376 4.13 11.70 14.31
C ASN A 376 4.14 11.92 12.79
N GLN A 377 5.30 12.03 12.17
CA GLN A 377 5.43 12.20 10.72
C GLN A 377 6.35 11.13 10.17
N LEU A 378 6.09 10.72 8.92
CA LEU A 378 7.06 9.94 8.15
C LEU A 378 8.24 10.87 7.80
N VAL A 379 9.15 11.06 8.74
CA VAL A 379 10.34 11.89 8.52
C VAL A 379 11.34 11.04 7.75
N VAL A 380 11.62 11.44 6.52
CA VAL A 380 12.81 10.99 5.80
C VAL A 380 14.00 11.48 6.61
N SER A 381 14.75 10.56 7.24
CA SER A 381 15.90 10.96 8.04
C SER A 381 16.89 11.75 7.16
N SER A 382 17.65 12.68 7.72
CA SER A 382 18.64 13.45 6.95
C SER A 382 19.62 12.55 6.20
N VAL A 383 19.93 11.38 6.78
CA VAL A 383 20.75 10.35 6.14
C VAL A 383 20.08 9.79 4.89
N VAL A 384 18.78 9.49 4.95
CA VAL A 384 17.99 9.02 3.81
C VAL A 384 17.84 10.13 2.76
N ALA A 385 17.57 11.37 3.17
CA ALA A 385 17.42 12.50 2.27
C ALA A 385 18.73 12.77 1.49
N ASN A 386 19.86 12.80 2.20
CA ASN A 386 21.18 12.95 1.58
C ASN A 386 21.53 11.78 0.65
N ALA A 387 21.14 10.56 1.02
CA ALA A 387 21.30 9.39 0.17
C ALA A 387 20.49 9.56 -1.13
N LYS A 388 19.21 9.92 -1.02
CA LYS A 388 18.32 10.16 -2.17
C LYS A 388 18.84 11.28 -3.07
N GLU A 389 19.33 12.38 -2.51
CA GLU A 389 19.94 13.49 -3.27
C GLU A 389 21.21 13.06 -4.01
N LYS A 390 22.10 12.30 -3.38
CA LYS A 390 23.30 11.78 -4.06
C LYS A 390 22.97 10.81 -5.20
N MET A 391 21.90 10.01 -5.05
CA MET A 391 21.52 8.99 -6.03
C MET A 391 20.77 9.56 -7.24
N PHE A 392 19.94 10.59 -7.03
CA PHE A 392 19.03 11.10 -8.05
C PHE A 392 19.24 12.58 -8.40
N GLY A 393 20.16 13.28 -7.72
CA GLY A 393 20.40 14.72 -7.86
C GLY A 393 21.31 15.14 -9.00
N GLU A 394 22.11 14.22 -9.58
CA GLU A 394 22.94 14.50 -10.76
C GLU A 394 22.54 13.56 -11.91
N GLY A 395 21.56 13.97 -12.75
CA GLY A 395 21.31 13.22 -14.00
C GLY A 395 19.93 13.21 -14.64
N LEU A 396 19.02 14.15 -14.35
CA LEU A 396 17.85 14.37 -15.20
C LEU A 396 17.93 15.77 -15.83
N PRO A 397 17.95 15.92 -17.16
CA PRO A 397 17.69 17.22 -17.76
C PRO A 397 16.29 17.66 -17.30
N PRO A 398 16.08 18.94 -16.96
CA PRO A 398 14.75 19.42 -16.59
C PRO A 398 13.88 19.38 -17.84
N GLU A 399 13.14 18.30 -18.05
CA GLU A 399 12.00 18.34 -18.98
C GLU A 399 10.95 19.27 -18.37
N GLY A 400 10.79 20.44 -19.00
CA GLY A 400 9.57 21.25 -18.90
C GLY A 400 9.41 22.15 -17.69
N ARG A 401 10.48 22.74 -17.12
CA ARG A 401 10.30 23.85 -16.16
C ARG A 401 9.99 25.16 -16.91
N GLU A 402 8.71 25.42 -17.19
CA GLU A 402 8.25 26.77 -17.49
C GLU A 402 7.88 27.47 -16.17
N ALA A 403 8.57 28.57 -15.86
CA ALA A 403 8.21 29.43 -14.74
C ALA A 403 6.87 30.12 -15.05
N ILE A 404 5.93 30.06 -14.11
CA ILE A 404 4.60 30.67 -14.27
C ILE A 404 4.50 31.86 -13.30
N GLU A 405 3.97 32.97 -13.81
CA GLU A 405 3.75 34.19 -13.04
C GLU A 405 2.54 34.01 -12.09
N ALA A 406 2.78 34.08 -10.79
CA ALA A 406 1.76 34.02 -9.76
C ALA A 406 0.88 35.29 -9.78
N PRO A 407 -0.31 35.27 -9.16
CA PRO A 407 -1.24 36.40 -9.14
C PRO A 407 -0.69 37.69 -8.49
N ASP A 408 0.42 37.59 -7.75
CA ASP A 408 1.14 38.70 -7.14
C ASP A 408 2.34 39.20 -7.99
N GLY A 409 2.54 38.64 -9.19
CA GLY A 409 3.61 39.00 -10.12
C GLY A 409 4.95 38.29 -9.86
N SER A 410 5.01 37.35 -8.90
CA SER A 410 6.24 36.56 -8.66
C SER A 410 6.34 35.37 -9.62
N LEU A 411 7.55 35.09 -10.12
CA LEU A 411 7.82 33.88 -10.90
C LEU A 411 8.10 32.72 -9.94
N VAL A 412 7.26 31.69 -9.97
CA VAL A 412 7.36 30.50 -9.12
C VAL A 412 7.27 29.22 -9.94
N ASP A 413 7.94 28.17 -9.47
CA ASP A 413 7.90 26.84 -10.12
C ASP A 413 6.46 26.28 -10.08
N GLU A 414 6.04 25.55 -11.12
CA GLU A 414 4.66 25.06 -11.32
C GLU A 414 4.03 24.35 -10.09
N PRO A 415 4.75 23.52 -9.30
CA PRO A 415 4.20 22.89 -8.10
C PRO A 415 3.87 23.92 -7.00
N GLU A 416 4.71 24.94 -6.86
CA GLU A 416 4.55 26.00 -5.87
C GLU A 416 3.43 26.96 -6.28
N ALA A 417 3.32 27.26 -7.58
CA ALA A 417 2.21 28.01 -8.15
C ALA A 417 0.85 27.31 -7.93
N LYS A 418 0.80 25.96 -8.08
CA LYS A 418 -0.40 25.16 -7.78
C LYS A 418 -0.76 25.21 -6.30
N LEU A 419 0.23 25.15 -5.41
CA LEU A 419 0.03 25.24 -3.96
C LEU A 419 -0.51 26.63 -3.56
N VAL A 420 0.07 27.70 -4.11
CA VAL A 420 -0.35 29.09 -3.88
C VAL A 420 -1.78 29.32 -4.42
N GLN A 421 -2.11 28.82 -5.62
CA GLN A 421 -3.48 28.89 -6.14
C GLN A 421 -4.48 28.12 -5.26
N GLN A 422 -4.10 26.95 -4.76
CA GLN A 422 -4.96 26.16 -3.87
C GLN A 422 -5.17 26.88 -2.53
N GLN A 423 -4.13 27.51 -2.00
CA GLN A 423 -4.19 28.31 -0.77
C GLN A 423 -5.08 29.55 -0.94
N PHE A 424 -5.00 30.21 -2.10
CA PHE A 424 -5.85 31.36 -2.44
C PHE A 424 -7.33 30.97 -2.59
N LYS A 425 -7.62 29.84 -3.26
CA LYS A 425 -8.99 29.28 -3.36
C LYS A 425 -9.57 28.95 -1.98
N LEU A 426 -8.78 28.37 -1.09
CA LEU A 426 -9.19 28.08 0.29
C LEU A 426 -9.47 29.37 1.09
N GLN A 427 -8.68 30.42 0.92
CA GLN A 427 -8.94 31.72 1.55
C GLN A 427 -10.24 32.36 1.06
N GLN A 428 -10.54 32.30 -0.24
CA GLN A 428 -11.80 32.82 -0.77
C GLN A 428 -13.02 32.04 -0.25
N GLN A 429 -12.93 30.71 -0.17
CA GLN A 429 -13.99 29.90 0.43
C GLN A 429 -14.22 30.23 1.91
N LEU A 430 -13.15 30.48 2.66
CA LEU A 430 -13.25 30.87 4.07
C LEU A 430 -13.94 32.23 4.23
N GLN A 431 -13.63 33.21 3.38
CA GLN A 431 -14.30 34.52 3.38
C GLN A 431 -15.79 34.41 3.04
N GLN A 432 -16.18 33.58 2.07
CA GLN A 432 -17.59 33.35 1.74
C GLN A 432 -18.36 32.74 2.92
N LEU A 433 -17.78 31.76 3.61
CA LEU A 433 -18.40 31.15 4.79
C LEU A 433 -18.57 32.14 5.95
N GLN A 434 -17.59 33.02 6.17
CA GLN A 434 -17.68 34.08 7.18
C GLN A 434 -18.80 35.08 6.85
N HIS A 435 -18.96 35.44 5.58
CA HIS A 435 -20.03 36.33 5.15
C HIS A 435 -21.43 35.70 5.33
N GLN A 436 -21.59 34.42 4.97
CA GLN A 436 -22.85 33.69 5.23
C GLN A 436 -23.17 33.59 6.72
N GLN A 437 -22.15 33.42 7.57
CA GLN A 437 -22.34 33.40 9.02
C GLN A 437 -22.83 34.75 9.56
N GLN A 438 -22.29 35.88 9.08
CA GLN A 438 -22.76 37.22 9.46
C GLN A 438 -24.20 37.48 9.00
N GLN A 439 -24.57 37.06 7.79
CA GLN A 439 -25.95 37.21 7.30
C GLN A 439 -26.95 36.43 8.17
N MET A 440 -26.60 35.19 8.57
CA MET A 440 -27.43 34.41 9.50
C MET A 440 -27.56 35.10 10.87
N GLN A 441 -26.48 35.66 11.40
CA GLN A 441 -26.52 36.36 12.69
C GLN A 441 -27.40 37.62 12.63
N GLN A 442 -27.37 38.36 11.52
CA GLN A 442 -28.26 39.52 11.32
C GLN A 442 -29.73 39.11 11.22
N GLN A 443 -30.03 38.02 10.49
CA GLN A 443 -31.40 37.49 10.42
C GLN A 443 -31.91 37.02 11.79
N LEU A 444 -31.06 36.37 12.60
CA LEU A 444 -31.38 35.98 13.97
C LEU A 444 -31.64 37.19 14.89
N HIS A 445 -30.89 38.28 14.73
CA HIS A 445 -31.07 39.50 15.50
C HIS A 445 -32.40 40.21 15.16
N ILE A 446 -32.78 40.20 13.87
CA ILE A 446 -34.08 40.72 13.41
C ILE A 446 -35.24 39.86 13.96
N MET A 447 -35.08 38.54 14.03
CA MET A 447 -36.09 37.65 14.60
C MET A 447 -36.25 37.80 16.12
N HIS A 448 -35.18 38.10 16.85
CA HIS A 448 -35.24 38.32 18.31
C HIS A 448 -35.85 39.67 18.71
N ASN A 449 -35.62 40.74 17.94
CA ASN A 449 -36.16 42.06 18.26
C ASN A 449 -37.63 42.26 17.89
N ASN A 450 -38.23 41.35 17.12
CA ASN A 450 -39.65 41.41 16.73
C ASN A 450 -40.61 40.69 17.70
N ASN A 451 -40.11 40.06 18.77
CA ASN A 451 -40.95 39.45 19.80
C ASN A 451 -40.92 40.29 21.09
N GLY A 452 -42.03 40.99 21.36
CA GLY A 452 -42.25 41.77 22.59
C GLY A 452 -42.36 40.91 23.87
N PRO A 453 -42.38 41.55 25.05
CA PRO A 453 -41.94 40.93 26.30
C PRO A 453 -43.05 40.16 27.01
N LEU A 454 -42.77 38.92 27.43
CA LEU A 454 -43.52 38.25 28.51
C LEU A 454 -42.55 37.53 29.46
N GLY A 455 -42.30 38.19 30.59
CA GLY A 455 -42.29 37.63 31.96
C GLY A 455 -41.44 36.40 32.31
N GLY A 456 -40.47 36.62 33.20
CA GLY A 456 -40.44 35.91 34.49
C GLY A 456 -39.45 34.75 34.68
N HIS A 457 -38.56 34.97 35.65
CA HIS A 457 -37.76 34.02 36.45
C HIS A 457 -36.38 33.53 35.96
N ARG A 458 -35.51 33.46 36.97
CA ARG A 458 -34.05 33.26 36.99
C ARG A 458 -33.65 31.78 36.93
N ASP A 459 -32.35 31.62 36.68
CA ASP A 459 -31.46 30.48 36.99
C ASP A 459 -31.43 29.30 36.00
N CYS A 460 -30.35 29.21 35.21
CA CYS A 460 -29.43 28.06 35.19
C CYS A 460 -28.29 28.21 34.16
N GLN A 461 -27.19 27.52 34.46
CA GLN A 461 -25.86 27.57 33.86
C GLN A 461 -25.71 26.74 32.57
N SER A 462 -24.58 26.96 31.87
CA SER A 462 -23.80 26.02 31.02
C SER A 462 -24.08 25.96 29.49
N PRO A 463 -23.04 25.63 28.68
CA PRO A 463 -23.02 25.79 27.22
C PRO A 463 -23.75 24.66 26.47
N GLN A 464 -25.06 24.53 26.69
CA GLN A 464 -25.90 23.53 26.01
C GLN A 464 -26.95 24.13 25.06
N GLN A 465 -26.91 25.43 24.76
CA GLN A 465 -27.82 26.07 23.80
C GLN A 465 -27.25 26.28 22.38
N LEU A 466 -26.24 25.50 21.98
CA LEU A 466 -25.81 25.42 20.57
C LEU A 466 -26.36 24.20 19.81
N THR A 467 -27.22 23.39 20.46
CA THR A 467 -27.74 22.14 19.87
C THR A 467 -29.12 22.29 19.21
N VAL A 468 -29.64 23.50 19.07
CA VAL A 468 -30.85 23.76 18.28
C VAL A 468 -30.47 24.61 17.08
N HIS A 469 -30.12 23.95 15.97
CA HIS A 469 -30.29 24.37 14.56
C HIS A 469 -29.36 23.66 13.54
N LEU A 470 -28.79 22.49 13.85
CA LEU A 470 -28.08 21.65 12.87
C LEU A 470 -28.99 20.68 12.09
N SER A 471 -30.31 20.74 12.29
CA SER A 471 -31.28 19.83 11.65
C SER A 471 -31.51 20.09 10.16
N HIS A 472 -31.10 21.25 9.63
CA HIS A 472 -31.25 21.61 8.21
C HIS A 472 -29.98 21.40 7.38
N LEU A 473 -28.89 20.89 7.98
CA LEU A 473 -27.63 20.65 7.29
C LEU A 473 -27.54 19.21 6.77
N THR A 474 -27.04 19.07 5.55
CA THR A 474 -26.66 17.77 5.02
C THR A 474 -25.54 17.15 5.88
N PRO A 475 -25.39 15.82 5.91
CA PRO A 475 -24.32 15.15 6.67
C PRO A 475 -22.91 15.66 6.32
N SER A 476 -22.68 16.00 5.05
CA SER A 476 -21.41 16.56 4.57
C SER A 476 -21.11 17.93 5.20
N GLN A 477 -22.10 18.82 5.24
CA GLN A 477 -21.96 20.14 5.86
C GLN A 477 -21.70 20.05 7.37
N ARG A 478 -22.32 19.08 8.06
CA ARG A 478 -22.07 18.84 9.50
C ARG A 478 -20.64 18.39 9.76
N MET A 479 -20.10 17.48 8.93
CA MET A 479 -18.70 17.08 9.03
C MET A 479 -17.72 18.22 8.75
N GLN A 480 -18.07 19.12 7.83
CA GLN A 480 -17.20 20.24 7.46
C GLN A 480 -17.15 21.30 8.59
N VAL A 481 -18.30 21.58 9.22
CA VAL A 481 -18.37 22.43 10.42
C VAL A 481 -17.58 21.82 11.58
N HIS A 482 -17.70 20.50 11.80
CA HIS A 482 -16.98 19.82 12.87
C HIS A 482 -15.46 19.84 12.65
N ARG A 483 -14.98 19.67 11.40
CA ARG A 483 -13.55 19.80 11.07
C ARG A 483 -13.02 21.22 11.27
N LEU A 484 -13.80 22.23 10.90
CA LEU A 484 -13.43 23.64 11.10
C LEU A 484 -13.38 24.01 12.59
N GLN A 485 -14.29 23.48 13.41
CA GLN A 485 -14.26 23.69 14.86
C GLN A 485 -13.02 23.07 15.52
N GLN A 486 -12.63 21.85 15.11
CA GLN A 486 -11.39 21.23 15.60
C GLN A 486 -10.15 22.03 15.21
N GLN A 487 -10.09 22.53 13.97
CA GLN A 487 -8.97 23.35 13.50
C GLN A 487 -8.89 24.72 14.22
N LEU A 488 -10.03 25.32 14.57
CA LEU A 488 -10.09 26.57 15.31
C LEU A 488 -9.70 26.40 16.79
N GLN A 489 -10.13 25.31 17.44
CA GLN A 489 -9.65 24.95 18.78
C GLN A 489 -8.13 24.76 18.79
N TYR A 490 -7.59 24.06 17.79
CA TYR A 490 -6.15 23.84 17.66
C TYR A 490 -5.35 25.15 17.54
N ARG A 491 -5.87 26.15 16.78
CA ARG A 491 -5.23 27.47 16.65
C ARG A 491 -5.37 28.37 17.89
N GLN A 492 -6.44 28.22 18.68
CA GLN A 492 -6.59 28.99 19.92
C GLN A 492 -5.63 28.50 21.03
N ILE A 493 -5.36 27.19 21.06
CA ILE A 493 -4.39 26.59 22.00
C ILE A 493 -2.96 27.06 21.67
N HIS A 494 -2.61 27.23 20.38
CA HIS A 494 -1.27 27.65 19.97
C HIS A 494 -1.02 29.16 19.89
N LYS A 495 -2.05 30.01 20.06
CA LYS A 495 -1.87 31.47 20.22
C LYS A 495 -1.70 31.93 21.67
N GLY A 496 -1.81 31.02 22.64
CA GLY A 496 -1.71 31.32 24.07
C GLY A 496 -0.30 31.22 24.67
N GLN A 497 0.71 30.80 23.91
CA GLN A 497 2.08 30.57 24.45
C GLN A 497 3.09 31.71 24.21
N ASP A 498 2.72 32.79 23.52
CA ASP A 498 3.64 33.90 23.17
C ASP A 498 3.39 35.22 23.93
N ARG A 499 2.90 35.17 25.18
CA ARG A 499 2.86 36.35 26.06
C ARG A 499 3.32 36.02 27.47
N ALA A 500 4.63 36.12 27.71
CA ALA A 500 5.17 36.29 29.05
C ALA A 500 4.99 37.75 29.51
N PRO A 501 4.59 38.00 30.77
CA PRO A 501 4.91 39.23 31.47
C PRO A 501 6.06 39.00 32.47
N SER A 502 6.96 39.97 32.50
CA SER A 502 8.19 40.05 33.28
C SER A 502 8.00 40.46 34.74
N THR A 503 8.76 39.80 35.64
CA THR A 503 9.34 40.23 36.96
C THR A 503 8.43 40.45 38.20
N PRO A 504 8.97 40.40 39.45
CA PRO A 504 10.19 39.74 39.99
C PRO A 504 9.99 38.95 41.33
N MET A 505 10.99 38.13 41.67
CA MET A 505 11.46 37.71 43.02
C MET A 505 10.45 37.37 44.14
N GLY A 506 10.46 36.10 44.55
CA GLY A 506 9.97 35.64 45.85
C GLY A 506 10.14 34.14 46.04
N HIS A 507 11.21 33.72 46.73
CA HIS A 507 11.31 32.37 47.31
C HIS A 507 10.16 32.17 48.30
N PRO A 508 9.57 30.96 48.36
CA PRO A 508 9.92 30.09 49.48
C PRO A 508 10.10 28.61 49.11
N GLU A 509 10.85 27.94 49.98
CA GLU A 509 11.05 26.50 50.08
C GLU A 509 9.74 25.69 50.10
N LEU A 510 9.84 24.42 49.65
CA LEU A 510 9.06 23.21 49.97
C LEU A 510 9.25 22.26 48.78
N GLY A 511 9.57 20.98 48.87
CA GLY A 511 9.74 20.05 49.95
C GLY A 511 9.95 18.69 49.26
N ARG A 512 10.77 17.83 49.84
CA ARG A 512 10.99 16.44 49.41
C ARG A 512 9.66 15.72 49.18
N ASN A 513 9.56 14.92 48.13
CA ASN A 513 9.15 13.51 48.21
C ASN A 513 9.22 12.81 46.85
N SER A 514 10.05 11.76 46.84
CA SER A 514 9.93 10.47 46.15
C SER A 514 8.73 10.20 45.23
N LEU A 515 9.00 9.78 43.99
CA LEU A 515 9.01 8.37 43.57
C LEU A 515 9.73 8.21 42.23
#